data_AF-A0A8S2WRH1-F1
#
_entry.id   AF-A0A8S2WRH1-F1
#
_cell.length_a   1.000
_cell.length_b   1.000
_cell.length_c   1.000
_cell.angle_alpha   90.00
_cell.angle_beta   90.00
_cell.angle_gamma   90.00
#
_symmetry.space_group_name_H-M   'P 1'
#
loop_
_entity.id
_entity.type
_entity.pdbx_description
1 polymer ?
#
loop_
_entity_poly.entity_id
_entity_poly.type
_entity_poly.pdbx_seq_one_letter_code
_entity_poly.pdbx_strand_id
1 'polypeptide(L)'
;VTAEEIESVEIVGGSTRIPAVKQIVQDVFQKPPMTTMNADESVARGCTLMCAILSPTFKVKEFKIEDCQPYPITLSWQGGVNEDNEVEVFSRWNVIPSTKMLSFYKKEPLTVEARYSYPNDIPFSESRIGQYTIEQIQPQPDGTPSKIKVKVRLNRNGIFDVTQASLIETIEEPNPPAESMESTPATEPAQNGIDQNPPTTEEKMEETAPTVNGTDVPSSGDAQTTDDKKDEEEGGEEKPKTGNTAATKKKKKEIDLPITPRVPGASKKELDRLIEQEHEMIAQDKKEKERSDAKNSVEEYVYEMRGKLEGGPFEKYADDVIRQQLLNDLQLAEDWLYDEGIHQEKSVYIERLKKLKDIGEPIRNRYLEAEHRQSHMQDLMKSIQRIDEAIQVYYTKSSDKYSHIDQSEIEKANKILTEKQTWYDQTANRFNALKKHEDPTILCSQLKQQRETLERECWAILNKPKPKVEPPKEDPAKQQATNQPEQAQNQPPPPTPSGNQQSTEQQPSMEVD
;
A
#
# COMPACT_ATOMS: atom_id res chain seq x y z
N VAL A 1 -37.80 0.92 16.06
CA VAL A 1 -36.95 2.10 16.33
C VAL A 1 -37.80 3.23 16.87
N THR A 2 -38.07 3.19 18.17
CA THR A 2 -38.55 4.35 18.95
C THR A 2 -37.36 5.21 19.37
N ALA A 3 -37.59 6.39 19.96
CA ALA A 3 -36.51 7.20 20.55
C ALA A 3 -35.83 6.49 21.74
N GLU A 4 -36.56 5.63 22.47
CA GLU A 4 -36.05 4.87 23.61
C GLU A 4 -35.08 3.76 23.17
N GLU A 5 -35.30 3.17 21.99
CA GLU A 5 -34.42 2.15 21.38
C GLU A 5 -33.11 2.71 20.81
N ILE A 6 -32.97 4.04 20.70
CA ILE A 6 -31.74 4.71 20.26
C ILE A 6 -30.86 4.99 21.47
N GLU A 7 -29.75 4.28 21.63
CA GLU A 7 -28.87 4.45 22.82
C GLU A 7 -28.29 5.87 22.92
N SER A 8 -27.73 6.40 21.82
CA SER A 8 -27.14 7.74 21.76
C SER A 8 -27.26 8.36 20.37
N VAL A 9 -27.04 9.68 20.27
CA VAL A 9 -27.18 10.45 19.03
C VAL A 9 -25.92 11.30 18.82
N GLU A 10 -25.00 10.88 17.96
CA GLU A 10 -23.87 11.70 17.51
C GLU A 10 -24.31 12.66 16.40
N ILE A 11 -23.78 13.89 16.41
CA ILE A 11 -24.04 14.90 15.36
C ILE A 11 -22.75 15.31 14.63
N VAL A 12 -22.80 15.30 13.29
CA VAL A 12 -21.69 15.67 12.39
C VAL A 12 -22.18 16.60 11.27
N GLY A 13 -21.25 17.31 10.63
CA GLY A 13 -21.51 18.32 9.61
C GLY A 13 -21.78 19.71 10.20
N GLY A 14 -21.19 20.74 9.59
CA GLY A 14 -21.13 22.10 10.17
C GLY A 14 -22.48 22.72 10.57
N SER A 15 -23.57 22.41 9.86
CA SER A 15 -24.92 22.91 10.17
C SER A 15 -25.45 22.44 11.54
N THR A 16 -24.95 21.34 12.08
CA THR A 16 -25.32 20.84 13.42
C THR A 16 -24.76 21.70 14.56
N ARG A 17 -23.87 22.66 14.27
CA ARG A 17 -23.41 23.67 15.23
C ARG A 17 -24.50 24.65 15.64
N ILE A 18 -25.56 24.82 14.82
CA ILE A 18 -26.66 25.76 15.08
C ILE A 18 -27.44 25.32 16.33
N PRO A 19 -27.57 26.17 17.39
CA PRO A 19 -28.23 25.78 18.63
C PRO A 19 -29.67 25.29 18.46
N ALA A 20 -30.44 25.89 17.56
CA ALA A 20 -31.82 25.46 17.26
C ALA A 20 -31.87 24.03 16.67
N VAL A 21 -30.87 23.63 15.86
CA VAL A 21 -30.78 22.26 15.33
C VAL A 21 -30.48 21.27 16.46
N LYS A 22 -29.56 21.62 17.38
CA LYS A 22 -29.27 20.80 18.57
C LYS A 22 -30.49 20.62 19.47
N GLN A 23 -31.26 21.70 19.69
CA GLN A 23 -32.51 21.64 20.45
C GLN A 23 -33.54 20.72 19.77
N ILE A 24 -33.78 20.88 18.47
CA ILE A 24 -34.71 20.01 17.71
C ILE A 24 -34.28 18.53 17.78
N VAL A 25 -32.98 18.23 17.67
CA VAL A 25 -32.46 16.86 17.84
C VAL A 25 -32.74 16.34 19.25
N GLN A 26 -32.50 17.15 20.28
CA GLN A 26 -32.79 16.78 21.67
C GLN A 26 -34.30 16.58 21.91
N ASP A 27 -35.16 17.40 21.32
CA ASP A 27 -36.62 17.32 21.45
C ASP A 27 -37.18 16.08 20.72
N VAL A 28 -36.59 15.68 19.59
CA VAL A 28 -37.00 14.49 18.82
C VAL A 28 -36.54 13.19 19.47
N PHE A 29 -35.28 13.11 19.91
CA PHE A 29 -34.70 11.88 20.46
C PHE A 29 -34.78 11.78 22.00
N GLN A 30 -35.25 12.83 22.69
CA GLN A 30 -35.30 12.93 24.15
C GLN A 30 -33.93 12.70 24.84
N LYS A 31 -32.83 12.89 24.10
CA LYS A 31 -31.45 12.66 24.53
C LYS A 31 -30.55 13.80 24.02
N PRO A 32 -29.56 14.26 24.80
CA PRO A 32 -28.66 15.33 24.37
C PRO A 32 -27.79 14.85 23.20
N PRO A 33 -27.62 15.64 22.12
CA PRO A 33 -26.77 15.27 21.00
C PRO A 33 -25.29 15.28 21.42
N MET A 34 -24.62 14.15 21.20
CA MET A 34 -23.22 13.93 21.48
C MET A 34 -22.33 14.46 20.35
N THR A 35 -21.09 14.82 20.71
CA THR A 35 -20.05 15.29 19.78
C THR A 35 -18.71 14.64 20.13
N THR A 36 -18.68 13.32 20.30
CA THR A 36 -17.42 12.58 20.48
C THR A 36 -16.67 12.42 19.16
N MET A 37 -17.40 12.47 18.03
CA MET A 37 -16.84 12.53 16.69
C MET A 37 -16.42 13.96 16.31
N ASN A 38 -15.36 14.09 15.48
CA ASN A 38 -15.01 15.37 14.87
C ASN A 38 -16.04 15.70 13.78
N ALA A 39 -16.84 16.75 14.02
CA ALA A 39 -17.97 17.10 13.17
C ALA A 39 -17.61 17.46 11.71
N ASP A 40 -16.38 17.88 11.41
CA ASP A 40 -15.97 18.22 10.04
C ASP A 40 -15.19 17.07 9.38
N GLU A 41 -14.38 16.34 10.13
CA GLU A 41 -13.46 15.33 9.56
C GLU A 41 -13.97 13.88 9.59
N SER A 42 -14.93 13.53 10.46
CA SER A 42 -15.25 12.10 10.70
C SER A 42 -15.77 11.37 9.45
N VAL A 43 -16.46 12.06 8.54
CA VAL A 43 -16.87 11.50 7.24
C VAL A 43 -15.64 11.18 6.39
N ALA A 44 -14.72 12.14 6.22
CA ALA A 44 -13.50 11.95 5.44
C ALA A 44 -12.61 10.84 6.02
N ARG A 45 -12.43 10.81 7.36
CA ARG A 45 -11.70 9.75 8.07
C ARG A 45 -12.33 8.37 7.86
N GLY A 46 -13.67 8.27 7.86
CA GLY A 46 -14.40 7.06 7.51
C GLY A 46 -14.17 6.62 6.06
N CYS A 47 -14.20 7.54 5.10
CA CYS A 47 -13.86 7.27 3.71
C CYS A 47 -12.42 6.78 3.55
N THR A 48 -11.44 7.42 4.20
CA THR A 48 -10.03 6.97 4.17
C THR A 48 -9.87 5.56 4.74
N LEU A 49 -10.54 5.24 5.84
CA LEU A 49 -10.55 3.87 6.39
C LEU A 49 -11.16 2.88 5.40
N MET A 50 -12.26 3.23 4.73
CA MET A 50 -12.87 2.36 3.71
C MET A 50 -11.95 2.17 2.48
N CYS A 51 -11.23 3.21 2.04
CA CYS A 51 -10.20 3.08 1.02
C CYS A 51 -9.06 2.14 1.44
N ALA A 52 -8.67 2.16 2.73
CA ALA A 52 -7.68 1.23 3.27
C ALA A 52 -8.22 -0.22 3.35
N ILE A 53 -9.49 -0.42 3.72
CA ILE A 53 -10.18 -1.73 3.70
C ILE A 53 -10.26 -2.31 2.28
N LEU A 54 -10.43 -1.45 1.26
CA LEU A 54 -10.53 -1.86 -0.14
C LEU A 54 -9.17 -2.06 -0.85
N SER A 55 -8.06 -1.59 -0.26
CA SER A 55 -6.75 -1.67 -0.90
C SER A 55 -6.08 -3.03 -0.67
N PRO A 56 -5.59 -3.72 -1.73
CA PRO A 56 -4.84 -4.97 -1.57
C PRO A 56 -3.45 -4.78 -0.92
N THR A 57 -2.99 -3.53 -0.74
CA THR A 57 -1.66 -3.20 -0.20
C THR A 57 -1.65 -2.96 1.31
N PHE A 58 -2.80 -2.67 1.92
CA PHE A 58 -2.91 -2.37 3.34
C PHE A 58 -3.59 -3.51 4.10
N LYS A 59 -3.16 -3.74 5.34
CA LYS A 59 -3.86 -4.60 6.29
C LYS A 59 -4.38 -3.74 7.43
N VAL A 60 -5.69 -3.74 7.60
CA VAL A 60 -6.42 -3.05 8.67
C VAL A 60 -7.18 -4.09 9.51
N LYS A 61 -7.63 -3.69 10.71
CA LYS A 61 -8.49 -4.55 11.53
C LYS A 61 -9.79 -4.84 10.77
N GLU A 62 -10.23 -6.10 10.76
CA GLU A 62 -11.49 -6.47 10.13
C GLU A 62 -12.67 -5.72 10.75
N PHE A 63 -13.49 -5.12 9.89
CA PHE A 63 -14.66 -4.35 10.28
C PHE A 63 -15.76 -4.60 9.23
N LYS A 64 -16.89 -5.18 9.67
CA LYS A 64 -18.02 -5.48 8.80
C LYS A 64 -18.96 -4.27 8.76
N ILE A 65 -19.13 -3.69 7.59
CA ILE A 65 -20.12 -2.64 7.33
C ILE A 65 -21.24 -3.26 6.48
N GLU A 66 -22.47 -3.07 6.92
CA GLU A 66 -23.69 -3.36 6.17
C GLU A 66 -24.53 -2.08 6.15
N ASP A 67 -25.00 -1.72 4.97
CA ASP A 67 -25.87 -0.57 4.71
C ASP A 67 -27.18 -1.09 4.08
N CYS A 68 -28.13 -0.23 3.71
CA CYS A 68 -29.43 -0.65 3.19
C CYS A 68 -29.90 0.18 1.99
N GLN A 69 -30.67 -0.45 1.11
CA GLN A 69 -31.34 0.21 -0.01
C GLN A 69 -32.70 0.77 0.46
N PRO A 70 -32.91 2.10 0.50
CA PRO A 70 -34.12 2.68 1.11
C PRO A 70 -35.42 2.43 0.35
N TYR A 71 -35.34 2.23 -0.97
CA TYR A 71 -36.49 2.14 -1.87
C TYR A 71 -36.57 0.75 -2.51
N PRO A 72 -37.74 0.08 -2.51
CA PRO A 72 -37.87 -1.22 -3.15
C PRO A 72 -37.66 -1.13 -4.66
N ILE A 73 -37.14 -2.22 -5.24
CA ILE A 73 -36.81 -2.34 -6.67
C ILE A 73 -37.56 -3.54 -7.24
N THR A 74 -38.33 -3.27 -8.28
CA THR A 74 -39.01 -4.26 -9.10
C THR A 74 -38.30 -4.40 -10.44
N LEU A 75 -38.21 -5.63 -10.94
CA LEU A 75 -37.88 -5.90 -12.33
C LEU A 75 -39.15 -6.20 -13.10
N SER A 76 -39.32 -5.55 -14.25
CA SER A 76 -40.39 -5.86 -15.22
C SER A 76 -39.80 -6.32 -16.55
N TRP A 77 -40.49 -7.24 -17.24
CA TRP A 77 -40.11 -7.73 -18.57
C TRP A 77 -41.34 -8.14 -19.37
N GLN A 78 -41.25 -8.02 -20.70
CA GLN A 78 -42.31 -8.49 -21.59
C GLN A 78 -42.39 -10.02 -21.58
N GLY A 79 -43.59 -10.55 -21.35
CA GLY A 79 -43.92 -11.98 -21.27
C GLY A 79 -44.26 -12.57 -22.64
N GLY A 80 -45.55 -12.78 -22.90
CA GLY A 80 -46.13 -13.02 -24.21
C GLY A 80 -46.69 -11.74 -24.85
N VAL A 81 -47.60 -11.89 -25.82
CA VAL A 81 -48.29 -10.74 -26.45
C VAL A 81 -49.24 -10.11 -25.41
N ASN A 82 -48.98 -8.85 -25.04
CA ASN A 82 -49.73 -8.06 -24.06
C ASN A 82 -49.67 -8.56 -22.60
N GLU A 83 -48.66 -9.35 -22.22
CA GLU A 83 -48.42 -9.75 -20.81
C GLU A 83 -47.12 -9.15 -20.28
N ASP A 84 -47.17 -7.97 -19.65
CA ASP A 84 -46.03 -7.49 -18.85
C ASP A 84 -45.96 -8.27 -17.53
N ASN A 85 -44.79 -8.84 -17.25
CA ASN A 85 -44.52 -9.59 -16.02
C ASN A 85 -43.61 -8.74 -15.11
N GLU A 86 -43.79 -8.83 -13.79
CA GLU A 86 -42.93 -8.14 -12.84
C GLU A 86 -42.67 -8.93 -11.55
N VAL A 87 -41.56 -8.62 -10.86
CA VAL A 87 -41.23 -9.17 -9.53
C VAL A 87 -40.43 -8.17 -8.70
N GLU A 88 -40.78 -7.99 -7.42
CA GLU A 88 -39.95 -7.23 -6.48
C GLU A 88 -38.66 -8.02 -6.16
N VAL A 89 -37.52 -7.50 -6.60
CA VAL A 89 -36.22 -8.14 -6.37
C VAL A 89 -35.53 -7.63 -5.11
N PHE A 90 -35.73 -6.39 -4.71
CA PHE A 90 -35.19 -5.88 -3.45
C PHE A 90 -36.27 -5.10 -2.71
N SER A 91 -36.55 -5.47 -1.47
CA SER A 91 -37.59 -4.84 -0.66
C SER A 91 -37.11 -3.52 -0.04
N ARG A 92 -38.04 -2.76 0.55
CA ARG A 92 -37.69 -1.55 1.32
C ARG A 92 -36.70 -1.90 2.43
N TRP A 93 -35.65 -1.09 2.57
CA TRP A 93 -34.54 -1.30 3.53
C TRP A 93 -33.76 -2.61 3.35
N ASN A 94 -33.79 -3.24 2.16
CA ASN A 94 -32.99 -4.43 1.86
C ASN A 94 -31.49 -4.13 2.10
N VAL A 95 -30.83 -4.91 2.96
CA VAL A 95 -29.39 -4.82 3.25
C VAL A 95 -28.54 -4.97 1.98
N ILE A 96 -27.49 -4.17 1.85
CA ILE A 96 -26.54 -4.19 0.72
C ILE A 96 -25.12 -4.55 1.19
N PRO A 97 -24.32 -5.26 0.36
CA PRO A 97 -24.64 -5.76 -0.98
C PRO A 97 -25.54 -7.00 -0.95
N SER A 98 -26.55 -7.05 -1.83
CA SER A 98 -27.49 -8.17 -1.97
C SER A 98 -27.52 -8.69 -3.40
N THR A 99 -27.89 -9.96 -3.60
CA THR A 99 -27.94 -10.62 -4.90
C THR A 99 -29.12 -11.58 -4.96
N LYS A 100 -29.91 -11.52 -6.04
CA LYS A 100 -30.96 -12.50 -6.33
C LYS A 100 -30.72 -13.15 -7.69
N MET A 101 -31.14 -14.41 -7.81
CA MET A 101 -31.08 -15.19 -9.03
C MET A 101 -32.50 -15.44 -9.53
N LEU A 102 -32.85 -14.88 -10.69
CA LEU A 102 -34.10 -15.15 -11.37
C LEU A 102 -33.92 -16.28 -12.40
N SER A 103 -35.02 -16.90 -12.81
CA SER A 103 -35.07 -17.93 -13.84
C SER A 103 -36.20 -17.65 -14.81
N PHE A 104 -35.86 -17.36 -16.06
CA PHE A 104 -36.80 -17.14 -17.15
C PHE A 104 -36.78 -18.32 -18.13
N TYR A 105 -37.83 -18.43 -18.93
CA TYR A 105 -37.95 -19.43 -19.99
C TYR A 105 -38.29 -18.70 -21.30
N LYS A 106 -37.32 -18.57 -22.20
CA LYS A 106 -37.42 -17.71 -23.40
C LYS A 106 -36.82 -18.38 -24.64
N LYS A 107 -37.32 -18.00 -25.82
CA LYS A 107 -36.82 -18.44 -27.14
C LYS A 107 -36.01 -17.37 -27.88
N GLU A 108 -36.10 -16.14 -27.41
CA GLU A 108 -35.63 -14.90 -28.04
C GLU A 108 -34.98 -13.99 -26.98
N PRO A 109 -34.20 -12.96 -27.37
CA PRO A 109 -33.58 -12.01 -26.46
C PRO A 109 -34.54 -11.44 -25.40
N LEU A 110 -34.04 -11.29 -24.17
CA LEU A 110 -34.84 -10.89 -23.01
C LEU A 110 -34.43 -9.49 -22.56
N THR A 111 -35.33 -8.52 -22.68
CA THR A 111 -35.15 -7.20 -22.07
C THR A 111 -35.81 -7.17 -20.69
N VAL A 112 -35.03 -6.84 -19.66
CA VAL A 112 -35.52 -6.55 -18.30
C VAL A 112 -35.33 -5.07 -17.99
N GLU A 113 -36.29 -4.45 -17.30
CA GLU A 113 -36.22 -3.07 -16.83
C GLU A 113 -36.31 -3.05 -15.30
N ALA A 114 -35.34 -2.40 -14.65
CA ALA A 114 -35.31 -2.15 -13.22
C ALA A 114 -35.97 -0.80 -12.92
N ARG A 115 -36.93 -0.80 -11.98
CA ARG A 115 -37.64 0.39 -11.53
C ARG A 115 -37.87 0.38 -10.02
N TYR A 116 -37.97 1.56 -9.42
CA TYR A 116 -38.48 1.68 -8.06
C TYR A 116 -39.95 1.23 -8.03
N SER A 117 -40.31 0.35 -7.09
CA SER A 117 -41.63 -0.29 -7.07
C SER A 117 -42.80 0.67 -6.84
N TYR A 118 -42.51 1.82 -6.20
CA TYR A 118 -43.48 2.87 -5.89
C TYR A 118 -42.97 4.23 -6.40
N PRO A 119 -43.32 4.64 -7.64
CA PRO A 119 -42.86 5.90 -8.24
C PRO A 119 -43.22 7.17 -7.47
N ASN A 120 -44.22 7.11 -6.58
CA ASN A 120 -44.66 8.24 -5.75
C ASN A 120 -43.94 8.33 -4.39
N ASP A 121 -43.20 7.28 -3.99
CA ASP A 121 -42.45 7.21 -2.72
C ASP A 121 -41.03 7.77 -2.84
N ILE A 122 -40.56 8.04 -4.06
CA ILE A 122 -39.23 8.56 -4.37
C ILE A 122 -39.27 10.08 -4.60
N PRO A 123 -38.21 10.83 -4.23
CA PRO A 123 -38.12 12.27 -4.49
C PRO A 123 -37.70 12.59 -5.94
N PHE A 124 -37.83 11.64 -6.87
CA PHE A 124 -37.29 11.73 -8.24
C PHE A 124 -38.41 11.56 -9.27
N SER A 125 -38.34 12.30 -10.38
CA SER A 125 -39.36 12.29 -11.45
C SER A 125 -39.26 11.10 -12.43
N GLU A 126 -38.19 10.31 -12.33
CA GLU A 126 -37.95 9.10 -13.14
C GLU A 126 -37.83 7.92 -12.17
N SER A 127 -38.68 6.90 -12.36
CA SER A 127 -38.70 5.70 -11.51
C SER A 127 -37.84 4.57 -12.07
N ARG A 128 -37.45 4.64 -13.35
CA ARG A 128 -36.58 3.62 -13.97
C ARG A 128 -35.12 3.83 -13.57
N ILE A 129 -34.53 2.76 -13.06
CA ILE A 129 -33.13 2.66 -12.64
C ILE A 129 -32.23 2.23 -13.81
N GLY A 130 -32.73 1.37 -14.71
CA GLY A 130 -31.99 0.93 -15.89
C GLY A 130 -32.71 -0.15 -16.69
N GLN A 131 -32.28 -0.34 -17.93
CA GLN A 131 -32.81 -1.36 -18.85
C GLN A 131 -31.65 -2.24 -19.32
N TYR A 132 -31.85 -3.56 -19.39
CA TYR A 132 -30.79 -4.52 -19.70
C TYR A 132 -31.32 -5.54 -20.71
N THR A 133 -30.68 -5.64 -21.87
CA THR A 133 -31.03 -6.62 -22.92
C THR A 133 -30.06 -7.79 -22.85
N ILE A 134 -30.58 -8.98 -22.57
CA ILE A 134 -29.85 -10.25 -22.59
C ILE A 134 -29.98 -10.83 -23.99
N GLU A 135 -28.86 -10.86 -24.71
CA GLU A 135 -28.81 -11.21 -26.12
C GLU A 135 -28.44 -12.69 -26.33
N GLN A 136 -28.45 -13.13 -27.60
CA GLN A 136 -28.03 -14.47 -28.03
C GLN A 136 -28.79 -15.66 -27.41
N ILE A 137 -29.94 -15.42 -26.76
CA ILE A 137 -30.89 -16.46 -26.36
C ILE A 137 -31.40 -17.19 -27.62
N GLN A 138 -31.26 -18.52 -27.61
CA GLN A 138 -31.79 -19.43 -28.63
C GLN A 138 -32.72 -20.45 -27.95
N PRO A 139 -33.73 -21.01 -28.64
CA PRO A 139 -34.53 -22.11 -28.11
C PRO A 139 -33.69 -23.39 -27.98
N GLN A 140 -34.21 -24.36 -27.21
CA GLN A 140 -33.62 -25.70 -27.13
C GLN A 140 -33.75 -26.45 -28.48
N PRO A 141 -33.00 -27.54 -28.72
CA PRO A 141 -33.06 -28.30 -29.98
C PRO A 141 -34.43 -28.91 -30.34
N ASP A 142 -35.33 -29.04 -29.36
CA ASP A 142 -36.73 -29.47 -29.53
C ASP A 142 -37.70 -28.31 -29.82
N GLY A 143 -37.18 -27.08 -29.93
CA GLY A 143 -37.95 -25.85 -30.12
C GLY A 143 -38.60 -25.29 -28.85
N THR A 144 -38.35 -25.85 -27.66
CA THR A 144 -38.88 -25.34 -26.38
C THR A 144 -38.09 -24.10 -25.89
N PRO A 145 -38.67 -23.28 -24.98
CA PRO A 145 -37.97 -22.13 -24.42
C PRO A 145 -36.78 -22.56 -23.55
N SER A 146 -35.61 -21.99 -23.82
CA SER A 146 -34.41 -22.20 -23.02
C SER A 146 -34.54 -21.58 -21.64
N LYS A 147 -34.03 -22.28 -20.61
CA LYS A 147 -33.99 -21.76 -19.25
C LYS A 147 -32.81 -20.81 -19.11
N ILE A 148 -33.11 -19.54 -18.85
CA ILE A 148 -32.13 -18.48 -18.65
C ILE A 148 -32.08 -18.12 -17.17
N LYS A 149 -30.93 -18.25 -16.53
CA LYS A 149 -30.68 -17.66 -15.20
C LYS A 149 -30.24 -16.21 -15.38
N VAL A 150 -30.63 -15.34 -14.45
CA VAL A 150 -30.18 -13.93 -14.43
C VAL A 150 -29.88 -13.51 -12.99
N LYS A 151 -28.66 -13.02 -12.78
CA LYS A 151 -28.09 -12.70 -11.48
C LYS A 151 -28.05 -11.19 -11.28
N VAL A 152 -29.05 -10.68 -10.58
CA VAL A 152 -29.21 -9.25 -10.30
C VAL A 152 -28.69 -8.91 -8.93
N ARG A 153 -28.07 -7.73 -8.79
CA ARG A 153 -27.28 -7.36 -7.62
C ARG A 153 -27.49 -5.90 -7.24
N LEU A 154 -27.61 -5.62 -5.95
CA LEU A 154 -27.24 -4.35 -5.37
C LEU A 154 -25.80 -4.44 -4.89
N ASN A 155 -24.91 -3.62 -5.44
CA ASN A 155 -23.50 -3.64 -5.08
C ASN A 155 -23.24 -2.89 -3.75
N ARG A 156 -21.96 -2.80 -3.32
CA ARG A 156 -21.58 -2.13 -2.05
C ARG A 156 -21.88 -0.63 -2.03
N ASN A 157 -22.19 -0.02 -3.18
CA ASN A 157 -22.45 1.40 -3.34
C ASN A 157 -23.95 1.68 -3.55
N GLY A 158 -24.83 0.69 -3.30
CA GLY A 158 -26.27 0.78 -3.54
C GLY A 158 -26.70 0.74 -5.01
N ILE A 159 -25.78 0.59 -5.95
CA ILE A 159 -26.09 0.59 -7.38
C ILE A 159 -26.61 -0.80 -7.79
N PHE A 160 -27.77 -0.80 -8.48
CA PHE A 160 -28.35 -1.99 -9.10
C PHE A 160 -27.60 -2.37 -10.38
N ASP A 161 -27.37 -3.66 -10.60
CA ASP A 161 -26.77 -4.18 -11.82
C ASP A 161 -27.22 -5.62 -12.16
N VAL A 162 -27.19 -5.99 -13.44
CA VAL A 162 -27.40 -7.35 -13.94
C VAL A 162 -26.05 -7.99 -14.22
N THR A 163 -25.46 -8.57 -13.17
CA THR A 163 -24.05 -8.98 -13.15
C THR A 163 -23.70 -10.23 -13.96
N GLN A 164 -24.68 -11.07 -14.29
CA GLN A 164 -24.50 -12.29 -15.09
C GLN A 164 -25.86 -12.75 -15.63
N ALA A 165 -25.88 -13.30 -16.84
CA ALA A 165 -27.01 -14.03 -17.40
C ALA A 165 -26.46 -15.30 -18.07
N SER A 166 -27.14 -16.43 -17.92
CA SER A 166 -26.65 -17.70 -18.44
C SER A 166 -27.76 -18.62 -18.93
N LEU A 167 -27.54 -19.26 -20.08
CA LEU A 167 -28.42 -20.26 -20.68
C LEU A 167 -28.07 -21.65 -20.13
N ILE A 168 -29.08 -22.41 -19.69
CA ILE A 168 -28.91 -23.76 -19.16
C ILE A 168 -29.32 -24.80 -20.22
N GLU A 169 -28.33 -25.40 -20.87
CA GLU A 169 -28.52 -26.60 -21.66
C GLU A 169 -28.61 -27.83 -20.74
N THR A 170 -29.48 -28.79 -21.10
CA THR A 170 -29.53 -30.10 -20.43
C THR A 170 -29.12 -31.17 -21.42
N ILE A 171 -27.92 -31.71 -21.24
CA ILE A 171 -27.35 -32.76 -22.06
C ILE A 171 -27.75 -34.11 -21.46
N GLU A 172 -28.40 -34.95 -22.26
CA GLU A 172 -28.60 -36.36 -21.94
C GLU A 172 -27.42 -37.16 -22.51
N GLU A 173 -26.55 -37.65 -21.63
CA GLU A 173 -25.52 -38.60 -22.03
C GLU A 173 -26.20 -39.95 -22.33
N PRO A 174 -25.96 -40.58 -23.50
CA PRO A 174 -26.53 -41.88 -23.81
C PRO A 174 -25.94 -42.94 -22.87
N ASN A 175 -26.81 -43.75 -22.25
CA ASN A 175 -26.34 -44.89 -21.45
C ASN A 175 -25.45 -45.80 -22.33
N PRO A 176 -24.31 -46.30 -21.82
CA PRO A 176 -23.58 -47.35 -22.52
C PRO A 176 -24.50 -48.58 -22.69
N PRO A 177 -24.49 -49.26 -23.84
CA PRO A 177 -25.31 -50.44 -24.05
C PRO A 177 -24.88 -51.54 -23.08
N ALA A 178 -25.85 -52.17 -22.42
CA ALA A 178 -25.58 -53.30 -21.55
C ALA A 178 -25.19 -54.52 -22.40
N GLU A 179 -24.00 -55.07 -22.16
CA GLU A 179 -23.56 -56.30 -22.82
C GLU A 179 -24.43 -57.48 -22.36
N SER A 180 -25.12 -58.11 -23.31
CA SER A 180 -25.99 -59.25 -23.07
C SER A 180 -25.18 -60.54 -22.99
N MET A 181 -24.90 -61.02 -21.77
CA MET A 181 -24.34 -62.36 -21.57
C MET A 181 -25.41 -63.44 -21.85
N GLU A 182 -25.11 -64.35 -22.78
CA GLU A 182 -25.90 -65.56 -22.97
C GLU A 182 -25.68 -66.56 -21.82
N SER A 183 -26.69 -67.37 -21.52
CA SER A 183 -26.70 -68.32 -20.40
C SER A 183 -26.42 -69.76 -20.83
N THR A 184 -25.59 -70.48 -20.08
CA THR A 184 -25.67 -71.96 -19.91
C THR A 184 -24.96 -72.37 -18.60
N PRO A 185 -25.28 -73.53 -17.98
CA PRO A 185 -25.34 -73.59 -16.51
C PRO A 185 -24.20 -74.31 -15.76
N ALA A 186 -23.91 -73.75 -14.58
CA ALA A 186 -23.60 -74.38 -13.28
C ALA A 186 -22.81 -75.72 -13.20
N THR A 187 -21.61 -75.65 -12.64
CA THR A 187 -21.18 -76.54 -11.54
C THR A 187 -20.25 -75.79 -10.56
N GLU A 188 -20.41 -76.02 -9.25
CA GLU A 188 -19.43 -75.68 -8.20
C GLU A 188 -18.29 -76.72 -8.17
N PRO A 189 -17.04 -76.40 -7.73
CA PRO A 189 -16.81 -76.19 -6.29
C PRO A 189 -15.69 -75.22 -5.83
N ALA A 190 -15.96 -74.62 -4.67
CA ALA A 190 -15.10 -74.37 -3.51
C ALA A 190 -13.54 -74.31 -3.59
N GLN A 191 -13.04 -73.25 -2.92
CA GLN A 191 -11.94 -73.22 -1.94
C GLN A 191 -10.45 -73.05 -2.35
N ASN A 192 -9.85 -72.06 -1.67
CA ASN A 192 -8.45 -71.94 -1.19
C ASN A 192 -7.31 -71.86 -2.24
N GLY A 193 -6.34 -70.96 -2.14
CA GLY A 193 -6.08 -69.89 -1.15
C GLY A 193 -4.59 -69.49 -1.16
N ILE A 194 -4.19 -68.55 -0.29
CA ILE A 194 -2.78 -68.12 -0.03
C ILE A 194 -2.14 -67.38 -1.23
N ASP A 195 -2.04 -66.04 -1.25
CA ASP A 195 -1.25 -65.13 -0.41
C ASP A 195 0.29 -65.20 -0.62
N GLN A 196 0.82 -64.26 -1.40
CA GLN A 196 2.07 -63.56 -1.07
C GLN A 196 2.32 -62.30 -1.92
N ASN A 197 2.40 -61.16 -1.22
CA ASN A 197 3.13 -59.93 -1.60
C ASN A 197 4.65 -60.14 -1.28
N PRO A 198 5.60 -59.18 -1.44
CA PRO A 198 5.56 -57.77 -1.92
C PRO A 198 6.70 -57.53 -2.97
N PRO A 199 7.50 -56.42 -3.01
CA PRO A 199 7.30 -54.97 -2.74
C PRO A 199 7.51 -54.13 -4.05
N THR A 200 7.70 -52.80 -4.15
CA THR A 200 8.06 -51.70 -3.22
C THR A 200 7.67 -50.33 -3.83
N THR A 201 7.29 -49.34 -2.99
CA THR A 201 7.35 -47.86 -3.18
C THR A 201 6.82 -47.19 -4.49
N GLU A 202 6.40 -45.92 -4.52
CA GLU A 202 6.62 -44.79 -3.59
C GLU A 202 5.36 -43.89 -3.45
N GLU A 203 5.49 -42.75 -2.76
CA GLU A 203 4.39 -42.06 -2.05
C GLU A 203 3.47 -41.16 -2.89
N LYS A 204 2.30 -40.83 -2.31
CA LYS A 204 1.40 -39.77 -2.78
C LYS A 204 0.65 -39.14 -1.60
N MET A 205 0.76 -37.83 -1.40
CA MET A 205 0.06 -37.11 -0.34
C MET A 205 -1.42 -36.85 -0.67
N GLU A 206 -2.26 -36.94 0.36
CA GLU A 206 -3.61 -36.38 0.41
C GLU A 206 -3.56 -34.93 0.93
N GLU A 207 -4.63 -34.17 0.71
CA GLU A 207 -5.40 -33.66 1.87
C GLU A 207 -6.88 -33.57 1.51
N THR A 208 -7.76 -33.73 2.49
CA THR A 208 -9.22 -33.76 2.33
C THR A 208 -9.90 -32.70 3.18
N ALA A 209 -11.07 -32.21 2.73
CA ALA A 209 -11.82 -31.18 3.44
C ALA A 209 -12.73 -31.78 4.53
N PRO A 210 -12.72 -31.26 5.78
CA PRO A 210 -13.65 -31.67 6.82
C PRO A 210 -14.99 -30.92 6.77
N THR A 211 -16.02 -31.65 7.19
CA THR A 211 -17.46 -31.34 7.15
C THR A 211 -17.90 -30.26 8.15
N VAL A 212 -19.11 -29.72 7.93
CA VAL A 212 -19.88 -28.93 8.90
C VAL A 212 -20.17 -29.72 10.19
N ASN A 213 -20.31 -29.03 11.32
CA ASN A 213 -20.94 -29.56 12.54
C ASN A 213 -21.79 -28.47 13.22
N GLY A 214 -22.84 -28.88 13.95
CA GLY A 214 -23.74 -27.98 14.69
C GLY A 214 -24.59 -28.73 15.73
N THR A 215 -25.06 -28.01 16.75
CA THR A 215 -25.90 -28.46 17.91
C THR A 215 -26.25 -27.17 18.70
N ASP A 216 -27.52 -26.75 18.90
CA ASP A 216 -28.55 -27.18 19.88
C ASP A 216 -28.58 -26.34 21.19
N VAL A 217 -29.67 -26.11 21.94
CA VAL A 217 -31.07 -26.65 21.91
C VAL A 217 -32.15 -25.51 21.76
N PRO A 218 -33.14 -25.12 22.65
CA PRO A 218 -34.41 -24.52 22.16
C PRO A 218 -34.94 -23.20 22.81
N SER A 219 -36.00 -22.62 22.22
CA SER A 219 -37.18 -22.03 22.91
C SER A 219 -38.36 -22.00 21.92
N SER A 220 -39.52 -22.65 22.11
CA SER A 220 -40.69 -22.35 22.98
C SER A 220 -41.12 -20.87 22.96
N GLY A 221 -42.40 -20.47 22.76
CA GLY A 221 -43.66 -21.13 22.33
C GLY A 221 -44.45 -20.16 21.41
N ASP A 222 -45.79 -20.20 21.21
CA ASP A 222 -46.89 -20.96 21.82
C ASP A 222 -48.16 -20.87 20.92
N ALA A 223 -49.17 -21.74 21.11
CA ALA A 223 -50.57 -21.66 20.62
C ALA A 223 -50.85 -21.61 19.07
N GLN A 224 -51.98 -22.08 18.50
CA GLN A 224 -53.14 -22.83 19.01
C GLN A 224 -53.90 -23.57 17.87
N THR A 225 -54.47 -24.76 18.15
CA THR A 225 -55.74 -25.40 17.69
C THR A 225 -56.41 -25.05 16.34
N THR A 226 -57.09 -25.95 15.61
CA THR A 226 -57.91 -27.13 16.02
C THR A 226 -57.81 -28.34 15.07
N ASP A 227 -58.10 -29.55 15.57
CA ASP A 227 -58.58 -30.70 14.77
C ASP A 227 -59.86 -30.35 13.98
N ASP A 228 -60.13 -31.10 12.91
CA ASP A 228 -61.44 -31.76 12.79
C ASP A 228 -61.33 -33.13 12.08
N LYS A 229 -62.30 -34.01 12.32
CA LYS A 229 -62.42 -35.38 11.76
C LYS A 229 -63.74 -35.45 10.95
N LYS A 230 -64.11 -36.48 10.20
CA LYS A 230 -63.63 -37.86 9.98
C LYS A 230 -64.20 -38.34 8.62
N ASP A 231 -63.69 -39.44 8.06
CA ASP A 231 -64.50 -40.63 7.67
C ASP A 231 -63.63 -41.67 6.92
N GLU A 232 -64.07 -42.93 6.93
CA GLU A 232 -63.27 -44.12 6.61
C GLU A 232 -64.05 -45.13 5.72
N GLU A 233 -63.35 -45.72 4.74
CA GLU A 233 -63.68 -46.97 4.01
C GLU A 233 -65.00 -46.98 3.17
N GLU A 234 -65.24 -47.86 2.18
CA GLU A 234 -64.52 -49.02 1.60
C GLU A 234 -64.21 -48.76 0.09
N GLY A 235 -63.41 -49.53 -0.67
CA GLY A 235 -62.55 -50.68 -0.38
C GLY A 235 -62.13 -51.42 -1.67
N GLY A 236 -60.99 -52.13 -1.65
CA GLY A 236 -60.60 -53.18 -2.63
C GLY A 236 -60.12 -52.78 -4.04
N GLU A 237 -58.84 -52.97 -4.34
CA GLU A 237 -58.33 -54.13 -5.13
C GLU A 237 -56.78 -54.14 -5.24
N GLU A 238 -56.22 -55.12 -5.95
CA GLU A 238 -54.84 -55.62 -5.75
C GLU A 238 -53.70 -54.86 -6.45
N LYS A 239 -52.47 -55.04 -5.94
CA LYS A 239 -51.21 -54.69 -6.62
C LYS A 239 -50.62 -55.87 -7.38
N PRO A 240 -50.28 -55.68 -8.67
CA PRO A 240 -49.07 -56.27 -9.25
C PRO A 240 -47.91 -55.27 -9.26
N LYS A 241 -46.66 -55.76 -9.22
CA LYS A 241 -45.44 -54.95 -9.41
C LYS A 241 -45.01 -54.98 -10.87
N THR A 242 -44.63 -53.84 -11.45
CA THR A 242 -43.44 -53.63 -12.32
C THR A 242 -43.43 -52.18 -12.83
N GLY A 243 -42.28 -51.56 -13.14
CA GLY A 243 -40.90 -52.03 -13.02
C GLY A 243 -39.91 -50.85 -12.96
N ASN A 244 -38.62 -51.13 -12.77
CA ASN A 244 -37.58 -50.10 -12.66
C ASN A 244 -37.41 -49.33 -13.98
N THR A 245 -37.61 -48.01 -13.95
CA THR A 245 -37.01 -47.10 -14.93
C THR A 245 -35.69 -46.56 -14.37
N ALA A 246 -34.58 -46.81 -15.06
CA ALA A 246 -33.28 -46.29 -14.66
C ALA A 246 -33.23 -44.78 -14.90
N ALA A 247 -33.02 -44.00 -13.84
CA ALA A 247 -32.98 -42.54 -13.93
C ALA A 247 -31.72 -42.07 -14.68
N THR A 248 -31.89 -41.51 -15.88
CA THR A 248 -30.80 -40.93 -16.67
C THR A 248 -30.18 -39.72 -15.96
N LYS A 249 -28.86 -39.76 -15.75
CA LYS A 249 -28.10 -38.65 -15.16
C LYS A 249 -27.94 -37.51 -16.17
N LYS A 250 -28.92 -36.62 -16.25
CA LYS A 250 -28.87 -35.44 -17.13
C LYS A 250 -27.83 -34.43 -16.63
N LYS A 251 -26.89 -34.06 -17.49
CA LYS A 251 -25.77 -33.15 -17.21
C LYS A 251 -26.13 -31.75 -17.65
N LYS A 252 -25.93 -30.75 -16.80
CA LYS A 252 -26.27 -29.35 -17.11
C LYS A 252 -25.03 -28.60 -17.55
N LYS A 253 -25.11 -27.93 -18.70
CA LYS A 253 -24.09 -27.01 -19.21
C LYS A 253 -24.65 -25.59 -19.09
N GLU A 254 -23.81 -24.68 -18.64
CA GLU A 254 -24.15 -23.27 -18.41
C GLU A 254 -23.32 -22.42 -19.38
N ILE A 255 -24.00 -21.60 -20.18
CA ILE A 255 -23.38 -20.72 -21.19
C ILE A 255 -23.69 -19.29 -20.78
N ASP A 256 -22.66 -18.49 -20.49
CA ASP A 256 -22.86 -17.06 -20.22
C ASP A 256 -23.34 -16.34 -21.48
N LEU A 257 -24.30 -15.44 -21.29
CA LEU A 257 -24.93 -14.63 -22.34
C LEU A 257 -24.47 -13.17 -22.26
N PRO A 258 -24.25 -12.49 -23.40
CA PRO A 258 -23.97 -11.06 -23.41
C PRO A 258 -25.17 -10.25 -22.91
N ILE A 259 -24.86 -9.20 -22.15
CA ILE A 259 -25.82 -8.25 -21.59
C ILE A 259 -25.46 -6.86 -22.10
N THR A 260 -26.42 -6.19 -22.72
CA THR A 260 -26.32 -4.80 -23.15
C THR A 260 -27.06 -3.90 -22.16
N PRO A 261 -26.35 -3.21 -21.24
CA PRO A 261 -26.96 -2.31 -20.26
C PRO A 261 -27.23 -0.92 -20.85
N ARG A 262 -28.39 -0.36 -20.50
CA ARG A 262 -28.82 1.02 -20.75
C ARG A 262 -29.22 1.64 -19.42
N VAL A 263 -28.22 2.19 -18.74
CA VAL A 263 -28.33 2.81 -17.40
C VAL A 263 -28.08 4.32 -17.48
N PRO A 264 -28.59 5.12 -16.51
CA PRO A 264 -28.20 6.51 -16.36
C PRO A 264 -26.69 6.63 -16.05
N GLY A 265 -25.94 7.24 -16.97
CA GLY A 265 -24.50 7.43 -16.82
C GLY A 265 -23.84 7.95 -18.10
N ALA A 266 -22.59 8.42 -18.00
CA ALA A 266 -21.81 8.79 -19.17
C ALA A 266 -21.44 7.55 -19.99
N SER A 267 -21.62 7.60 -21.31
CA SER A 267 -21.06 6.58 -22.21
C SER A 267 -19.53 6.59 -22.12
N LYS A 268 -18.85 5.46 -22.40
CA LYS A 268 -17.39 5.42 -22.35
C LYS A 268 -16.74 6.54 -23.18
N LYS A 269 -17.21 6.79 -24.41
CA LYS A 269 -16.71 7.86 -25.28
C LYS A 269 -16.86 9.26 -24.65
N GLU A 270 -17.90 9.47 -23.86
CA GLU A 270 -18.15 10.73 -23.16
C GLU A 270 -17.24 10.85 -21.92
N LEU A 271 -17.06 9.77 -21.18
CA LEU A 271 -16.13 9.71 -20.05
C LEU A 271 -14.68 9.91 -20.48
N ASP A 272 -14.24 9.23 -21.55
CA ASP A 272 -12.90 9.37 -22.14
C ASP A 272 -12.66 10.85 -22.57
N ARG A 273 -13.69 11.54 -23.08
CA ARG A 273 -13.62 12.98 -23.43
C ARG A 273 -13.47 13.88 -22.19
N LEU A 274 -14.25 13.64 -21.14
CA LEU A 274 -14.21 14.42 -19.91
C LEU A 274 -12.88 14.23 -19.16
N ILE A 275 -12.32 13.02 -19.19
CA ILE A 275 -10.99 12.71 -18.64
C ILE A 275 -9.90 13.52 -19.35
N GLU A 276 -9.95 13.63 -20.68
CA GLU A 276 -8.94 14.41 -21.40
C GLU A 276 -9.05 15.92 -21.13
N GLN A 277 -10.28 16.44 -20.98
CA GLN A 277 -10.49 17.84 -20.57
C GLN A 277 -9.97 18.11 -19.14
N GLU A 278 -10.13 17.16 -18.23
CA GLU A 278 -9.53 17.23 -16.88
C GLU A 278 -8.00 17.21 -16.95
N HIS A 279 -7.40 16.37 -17.80
CA HIS A 279 -5.95 16.36 -18.04
C HIS A 279 -5.44 17.69 -18.60
N GLU A 280 -6.16 18.31 -19.55
CA GLU A 280 -5.83 19.64 -20.09
C GLU A 280 -5.83 20.70 -18.99
N MET A 281 -6.83 20.71 -18.10
CA MET A 281 -6.91 21.64 -16.97
C MET A 281 -5.80 21.40 -15.94
N ILE A 282 -5.53 20.15 -15.55
CA ILE A 282 -4.43 19.80 -14.64
C ILE A 282 -3.06 20.20 -15.22
N ALA A 283 -2.87 20.08 -16.54
CA ALA A 283 -1.64 20.52 -17.21
C ALA A 283 -1.51 22.05 -17.22
N GLN A 284 -2.61 22.78 -17.43
CA GLN A 284 -2.68 24.24 -17.37
C GLN A 284 -2.33 24.77 -15.96
N ASP A 285 -2.98 24.23 -14.92
CA ASP A 285 -2.74 24.59 -13.52
C ASP A 285 -1.30 24.28 -13.11
N LYS A 286 -0.77 23.14 -13.54
CA LYS A 286 0.64 22.78 -13.31
C LYS A 286 1.59 23.75 -14.00
N LYS A 287 1.33 24.16 -15.24
CA LYS A 287 2.16 25.17 -15.94
C LYS A 287 2.15 26.50 -15.18
N GLU A 288 0.99 26.96 -14.75
CA GLU A 288 0.86 28.23 -14.05
C GLU A 288 1.51 28.20 -12.66
N LYS A 289 1.36 27.10 -11.91
CA LYS A 289 2.10 26.90 -10.67
C LYS A 289 3.61 26.93 -10.91
N GLU A 290 4.11 26.15 -11.86
CA GLU A 290 5.55 26.10 -12.17
C GLU A 290 6.10 27.44 -12.71
N ARG A 291 5.25 28.29 -13.30
CA ARG A 291 5.56 29.67 -13.69
C ARG A 291 5.65 30.59 -12.47
N SER A 292 4.71 30.48 -11.53
CA SER A 292 4.69 31.23 -10.26
C SER A 292 5.86 30.85 -9.35
N ASP A 293 6.12 29.56 -9.16
CA ASP A 293 7.27 29.05 -8.40
C ASP A 293 8.60 29.58 -8.99
N ALA A 294 8.70 29.67 -10.32
CA ALA A 294 9.87 30.24 -11.00
C ALA A 294 9.99 31.76 -10.83
N LYS A 295 8.88 32.52 -10.78
CA LYS A 295 8.88 33.95 -10.44
C LYS A 295 9.38 34.15 -9.00
N ASN A 296 8.78 33.43 -8.05
CA ASN A 296 9.13 33.50 -6.63
C ASN A 296 10.62 33.16 -6.41
N SER A 297 11.17 32.23 -7.20
CA SER A 297 12.60 31.87 -7.17
C SER A 297 13.55 33.01 -7.61
N VAL A 298 13.07 33.98 -8.41
CA VAL A 298 13.81 35.21 -8.72
C VAL A 298 13.72 36.18 -7.54
N GLU A 299 12.50 36.40 -7.04
CA GLU A 299 12.19 37.34 -5.97
C GLU A 299 12.92 37.00 -4.66
N GLU A 300 12.87 35.74 -4.24
CA GLU A 300 13.61 35.20 -3.08
C GLU A 300 15.12 35.43 -3.23
N TYR A 301 15.70 35.10 -4.39
CA TYR A 301 17.14 35.27 -4.64
C TYR A 301 17.56 36.75 -4.66
N VAL A 302 16.70 37.64 -5.15
CA VAL A 302 16.93 39.09 -5.15
C VAL A 302 17.00 39.62 -3.73
N TYR A 303 16.02 39.31 -2.89
CA TYR A 303 16.02 39.71 -1.48
C TYR A 303 17.17 39.06 -0.69
N GLU A 304 17.44 37.77 -0.88
CA GLU A 304 18.54 37.04 -0.21
C GLU A 304 19.91 37.66 -0.54
N MET A 305 20.20 37.86 -1.83
CA MET A 305 21.51 38.37 -2.24
C MET A 305 21.72 39.84 -1.87
N ARG A 306 20.71 40.71 -2.04
CA ARG A 306 20.82 42.12 -1.64
C ARG A 306 21.17 42.22 -0.14
N GLY A 307 20.37 41.58 0.72
CA GLY A 307 20.59 41.60 2.17
C GLY A 307 21.91 40.96 2.63
N LYS A 308 22.55 40.11 1.81
CA LYS A 308 23.87 39.54 2.10
C LYS A 308 25.04 40.35 1.56
N LEU A 309 24.82 41.17 0.52
CA LEU A 309 25.83 42.03 -0.10
C LEU A 309 25.88 43.43 0.53
N GLU A 310 24.76 43.96 1.02
CA GLU A 310 24.66 45.29 1.65
C GLU A 310 24.74 45.18 3.17
N GLY A 311 25.95 45.37 3.73
CA GLY A 311 26.22 45.22 5.18
C GLY A 311 26.19 43.77 5.71
N GLY A 312 25.86 42.81 4.84
CA GLY A 312 25.77 41.40 5.15
C GLY A 312 27.09 40.62 5.03
N PRO A 313 27.06 39.28 5.22
CA PRO A 313 28.26 38.44 5.24
C PRO A 313 29.06 38.41 3.94
N PHE A 314 28.43 38.62 2.78
CA PHE A 314 29.07 38.51 1.46
C PHE A 314 29.78 39.80 1.02
N GLU A 315 29.47 40.95 1.63
CA GLU A 315 30.02 42.28 1.31
C GLU A 315 31.56 42.27 1.14
N LYS A 316 32.24 41.48 1.98
CA LYS A 316 33.71 41.39 2.10
C LYS A 316 34.34 40.31 1.21
N TYR A 317 33.54 39.55 0.46
CA TYR A 317 33.96 38.45 -0.43
C TYR A 317 33.62 38.72 -1.91
N ALA A 318 32.93 39.83 -2.17
CA ALA A 318 32.83 40.43 -3.49
C ALA A 318 33.99 41.43 -3.71
N ASP A 319 34.39 41.60 -4.97
CA ASP A 319 35.16 42.78 -5.40
C ASP A 319 34.21 43.99 -5.46
N ASP A 320 34.67 45.20 -5.16
CA ASP A 320 33.80 46.39 -5.08
C ASP A 320 33.08 46.70 -6.41
N VAL A 321 33.71 46.47 -7.56
CA VAL A 321 33.12 46.69 -8.89
C VAL A 321 32.09 45.59 -9.20
N ILE A 322 32.43 44.33 -8.92
CA ILE A 322 31.52 43.20 -9.13
C ILE A 322 30.32 43.28 -8.17
N ARG A 323 30.52 43.73 -6.93
CA ARG A 323 29.43 43.96 -5.95
C ARG A 323 28.47 45.01 -6.47
N GLN A 324 28.97 46.16 -6.92
CA GLN A 324 28.12 47.23 -7.44
C GLN A 324 27.41 46.83 -8.74
N GLN A 325 28.06 46.09 -9.63
CA GLN A 325 27.38 45.53 -10.82
C GLN A 325 26.21 44.63 -10.40
N LEU A 326 26.45 43.66 -9.50
CA LEU A 326 25.42 42.73 -9.05
C LEU A 326 24.29 43.43 -8.29
N LEU A 327 24.57 44.44 -7.45
CA LEU A 327 23.52 45.21 -6.76
C LEU A 327 22.61 45.96 -7.75
N ASN A 328 23.17 46.54 -8.81
CA ASN A 328 22.37 47.13 -9.89
C ASN A 328 21.56 46.07 -10.66
N ASP A 329 22.15 44.91 -10.98
CA ASP A 329 21.45 43.83 -11.67
C ASP A 329 20.30 43.22 -10.83
N LEU A 330 20.46 43.18 -9.50
CA LEU A 330 19.42 42.78 -8.55
C LEU A 330 18.28 43.81 -8.50
N GLN A 331 18.59 45.11 -8.50
CA GLN A 331 17.56 46.17 -8.58
C GLN A 331 16.79 46.08 -9.92
N LEU A 332 17.51 45.96 -11.03
CA LEU A 332 16.93 45.79 -12.37
C LEU A 332 16.18 44.46 -12.55
N ALA A 333 16.27 43.53 -11.59
CA ALA A 333 15.45 42.33 -11.51
C ALA A 333 14.20 42.54 -10.64
N GLU A 334 14.30 43.25 -9.51
CA GLU A 334 13.17 43.67 -8.69
C GLU A 334 12.19 44.57 -9.45
N ASP A 335 12.70 45.67 -10.01
CA ASP A 335 11.91 46.65 -10.77
C ASP A 335 11.15 45.96 -11.92
N TRP A 336 11.82 45.02 -12.59
CA TRP A 336 11.24 44.23 -13.67
C TRP A 336 10.16 43.25 -13.19
N LEU A 337 10.32 42.60 -12.03
CA LEU A 337 9.31 41.68 -11.47
C LEU A 337 7.96 42.36 -11.17
N TYR A 338 7.96 43.68 -10.98
CA TYR A 338 6.78 44.50 -10.71
C TYR A 338 6.27 45.30 -11.94
N ASP A 339 6.87 45.12 -13.13
CA ASP A 339 6.42 45.75 -14.40
C ASP A 339 6.38 44.71 -15.55
N GLU A 340 7.31 44.76 -16.50
CA GLU A 340 7.38 43.82 -17.65
C GLU A 340 7.36 42.33 -17.24
N GLY A 341 7.87 42.01 -16.05
CA GLY A 341 8.05 40.69 -15.48
C GLY A 341 6.84 40.12 -14.71
N ILE A 342 5.68 40.77 -14.71
CA ILE A 342 4.48 40.21 -14.03
C ILE A 342 3.96 38.95 -14.76
N HIS A 343 3.87 39.01 -16.09
CA HIS A 343 3.21 38.00 -16.93
C HIS A 343 4.15 37.36 -17.97
N GLN A 344 5.31 36.89 -17.51
CA GLN A 344 6.30 36.22 -18.36
C GLN A 344 6.23 34.70 -18.30
N GLU A 345 6.75 34.04 -19.35
CA GLU A 345 6.91 32.59 -19.43
C GLU A 345 7.96 32.05 -18.46
N LYS A 346 7.79 30.80 -18.04
CA LYS A 346 8.65 30.13 -17.02
C LYS A 346 10.15 30.21 -17.35
N SER A 347 10.51 30.08 -18.62
CA SER A 347 11.88 30.16 -19.12
C SER A 347 12.55 31.51 -18.87
N VAL A 348 11.79 32.61 -18.93
CA VAL A 348 12.31 33.98 -18.77
C VAL A 348 12.78 34.22 -17.35
N TYR A 349 12.01 33.78 -16.35
CA TYR A 349 12.41 33.83 -14.94
C TYR A 349 13.66 32.98 -14.68
N ILE A 350 13.71 31.76 -15.24
CA ILE A 350 14.87 30.86 -15.09
C ILE A 350 16.13 31.48 -15.71
N GLU A 351 16.04 32.10 -16.89
CA GLU A 351 17.19 32.74 -17.54
C GLU A 351 17.65 33.99 -16.77
N ARG A 352 16.73 34.82 -16.27
CA ARG A 352 17.07 35.99 -15.44
C ARG A 352 17.69 35.57 -14.11
N LEU A 353 17.13 34.57 -13.43
CA LEU A 353 17.72 33.98 -12.21
C LEU A 353 19.11 33.40 -12.47
N LYS A 354 19.31 32.74 -13.61
CA LYS A 354 20.63 32.22 -14.00
C LYS A 354 21.65 33.36 -14.14
N LYS A 355 21.31 34.44 -14.86
CA LYS A 355 22.21 35.59 -15.04
C LYS A 355 22.67 36.20 -13.71
N LEU A 356 21.76 36.33 -12.73
CA LEU A 356 22.09 36.78 -11.38
C LEU A 356 23.00 35.76 -10.64
N LYS A 357 22.70 34.46 -10.77
CA LYS A 357 23.49 33.38 -10.15
C LYS A 357 24.88 33.20 -10.75
N ASP A 358 25.06 33.39 -12.05
CA ASP A 358 26.35 33.32 -12.74
C ASP A 358 27.37 34.34 -12.15
N ILE A 359 26.90 35.43 -11.50
CA ILE A 359 27.72 36.42 -10.77
C ILE A 359 27.69 36.19 -9.24
N GLY A 360 26.52 35.93 -8.66
CA GLY A 360 26.33 35.83 -7.20
C GLY A 360 26.80 34.53 -6.56
N GLU A 361 26.72 33.39 -7.27
CA GLU A 361 27.16 32.09 -6.76
C GLU A 361 28.68 32.03 -6.49
N PRO A 362 29.58 32.55 -7.36
CA PRO A 362 30.99 32.72 -7.03
C PRO A 362 31.25 33.45 -5.70
N ILE A 363 30.53 34.54 -5.43
CA ILE A 363 30.67 35.32 -4.19
C ILE A 363 30.21 34.49 -2.98
N ARG A 364 29.04 33.83 -3.08
CA ARG A 364 28.53 32.90 -2.05
C ARG A 364 29.52 31.77 -1.77
N ASN A 365 30.12 31.20 -2.81
CA ASN A 365 31.09 30.12 -2.69
C ASN A 365 32.40 30.60 -2.04
N ARG A 366 32.91 31.79 -2.35
CA ARG A 366 34.08 32.38 -1.66
C ARG A 366 33.82 32.57 -0.16
N TYR A 367 32.63 33.04 0.21
CA TYR A 367 32.20 33.15 1.60
C TYR A 367 32.17 31.78 2.29
N LEU A 368 31.45 30.79 1.72
CA LEU A 368 31.32 29.46 2.31
C LEU A 368 32.66 28.72 2.40
N GLU A 369 33.51 28.84 1.40
CA GLU A 369 34.89 28.33 1.42
C GLU A 369 35.72 29.01 2.51
N ALA A 370 35.55 30.31 2.77
CA ALA A 370 36.28 30.99 3.84
C ALA A 370 35.79 30.61 5.25
N GLU A 371 34.50 30.40 5.44
CA GLU A 371 33.90 29.95 6.71
C GLU A 371 34.37 28.54 7.08
N HIS A 372 34.25 27.57 6.16
CA HIS A 372 34.59 26.17 6.45
C HIS A 372 36.11 25.89 6.47
N ARG A 373 36.93 26.69 5.78
CA ARG A 373 38.39 26.49 5.66
C ARG A 373 39.11 26.41 7.00
N GLN A 374 38.73 27.21 8.00
CA GLN A 374 39.36 27.12 9.31
C GLN A 374 39.13 25.75 9.96
N SER A 375 37.91 25.20 9.88
CA SER A 375 37.59 23.87 10.41
C SER A 375 38.34 22.77 9.67
N HIS A 376 38.39 22.82 8.33
CA HIS A 376 39.11 21.82 7.54
C HIS A 376 40.62 21.85 7.73
N MET A 377 41.23 23.04 7.89
CA MET A 377 42.65 23.18 8.23
C MET A 377 42.94 22.65 9.64
N GLN A 378 42.09 22.94 10.64
CA GLN A 378 42.24 22.38 11.98
C GLN A 378 42.11 20.84 11.99
N ASP A 379 41.19 20.28 11.21
CA ASP A 379 41.04 18.82 11.11
C ASP A 379 42.25 18.14 10.46
N LEU A 380 42.78 18.69 9.36
CA LEU A 380 44.01 18.20 8.75
C LEU A 380 45.20 18.28 9.71
N MET A 381 45.31 19.36 10.50
CA MET A 381 46.33 19.52 11.54
C MET A 381 46.20 18.45 12.65
N LYS A 382 44.99 18.16 13.14
CA LYS A 382 44.75 17.07 14.11
C LYS A 382 45.18 15.71 13.57
N SER A 383 44.92 15.42 12.29
CA SER A 383 45.33 14.17 11.65
C SER A 383 46.86 14.08 11.50
N ILE A 384 47.52 15.18 11.11
CA ILE A 384 48.99 15.30 11.08
C ILE A 384 49.58 15.02 12.47
N GLN A 385 49.07 15.69 13.51
CA GLN A 385 49.56 15.54 14.89
C GLN A 385 49.42 14.10 15.41
N ARG A 386 48.26 13.46 15.22
CA ARG A 386 48.03 12.06 15.64
C ARG A 386 48.96 11.04 14.96
N ILE A 387 49.36 11.32 13.72
CA ILE A 387 50.28 10.47 12.95
C ILE A 387 51.73 10.72 13.38
N ASP A 388 52.11 11.97 13.64
CA ASP A 388 53.40 12.32 14.24
C ASP A 388 53.57 11.66 15.61
N GLU A 389 52.62 11.85 16.53
CA GLU A 389 52.61 11.21 17.86
C GLU A 389 52.84 9.69 17.78
N ALA A 390 52.16 8.99 16.86
CA ALA A 390 52.34 7.55 16.65
C ALA A 390 53.75 7.18 16.14
N ILE A 391 54.34 8.00 15.28
CA ILE A 391 55.71 7.83 14.75
C ILE A 391 56.75 8.17 15.84
N GLN A 392 56.54 9.21 16.64
CA GLN A 392 57.42 9.55 17.76
C GLN A 392 57.42 8.45 18.84
N VAL A 393 56.29 7.78 19.09
CA VAL A 393 56.23 6.62 20.01
C VAL A 393 57.14 5.47 19.54
N TYR A 394 57.30 5.26 18.23
CA TYR A 394 58.26 4.29 17.68
C TYR A 394 59.70 4.72 17.94
N TYR A 395 60.09 5.94 17.53
CA TYR A 395 61.47 6.42 17.66
C TYR A 395 61.93 6.59 19.13
N THR A 396 61.05 7.08 20.00
CA THR A 396 61.32 7.21 21.45
C THR A 396 61.21 5.90 22.22
N LYS A 397 60.63 4.86 21.62
CA LYS A 397 60.29 3.56 22.25
C LYS A 397 59.41 3.69 23.51
N SER A 398 58.61 4.75 23.58
CA SER A 398 57.75 5.06 24.74
C SER A 398 56.59 4.07 24.94
N SER A 399 56.31 3.20 23.96
CA SER A 399 55.32 2.12 24.07
C SER A 399 55.64 1.00 23.07
N ASP A 400 55.44 -0.26 23.47
CA ASP A 400 55.62 -1.42 22.60
C ASP A 400 54.52 -1.59 21.51
N LYS A 401 53.75 -0.52 21.23
CA LYS A 401 52.63 -0.57 20.29
C LYS A 401 53.07 -0.73 18.82
N TYR A 402 54.24 -0.21 18.47
CA TYR A 402 54.72 -0.10 17.07
C TYR A 402 56.07 -0.80 16.81
N SER A 403 56.72 -1.36 17.83
CA SER A 403 58.08 -1.94 17.77
C SER A 403 58.28 -3.06 16.72
N HIS A 404 57.19 -3.67 16.26
CA HIS A 404 57.16 -4.77 15.30
C HIS A 404 57.10 -4.31 13.83
N ILE A 405 56.99 -3.01 13.58
CA ILE A 405 56.96 -2.44 12.23
C ILE A 405 58.39 -2.21 11.75
N ASP A 406 58.67 -2.59 10.51
CA ASP A 406 59.99 -2.42 9.90
C ASP A 406 60.39 -0.94 9.80
N GLN A 407 61.66 -0.66 10.04
CA GLN A 407 62.19 0.70 10.07
C GLN A 407 61.98 1.43 8.73
N SER A 408 62.13 0.75 7.59
CA SER A 408 61.93 1.37 6.27
C SER A 408 60.47 1.76 6.00
N GLU A 409 59.52 1.09 6.65
CA GLU A 409 58.11 1.43 6.55
C GLU A 409 57.73 2.60 7.46
N ILE A 410 58.30 2.70 8.66
CA ILE A 410 58.16 3.90 9.50
C ILE A 410 58.84 5.10 8.86
N GLU A 411 60.02 4.95 8.26
CA GLU A 411 60.69 6.01 7.49
C GLU A 411 59.84 6.45 6.28
N LYS A 412 59.16 5.52 5.61
CA LYS A 412 58.19 5.85 4.55
C LYS A 412 56.97 6.61 5.08
N ALA A 413 56.40 6.21 6.22
CA ALA A 413 55.29 6.92 6.85
C ALA A 413 55.70 8.33 7.31
N ASN A 414 56.90 8.47 7.88
CA ASN A 414 57.48 9.75 8.30
C ASN A 414 57.76 10.67 7.10
N LYS A 415 58.23 10.13 5.97
CA LYS A 415 58.37 10.89 4.72
C LYS A 415 57.03 11.43 4.22
N ILE A 416 55.99 10.59 4.17
CA ILE A 416 54.64 11.01 3.76
C ILE A 416 54.11 12.12 4.70
N LEU A 417 54.27 11.95 6.01
CA LEU A 417 53.94 12.97 7.01
C LEU A 417 54.68 14.28 6.76
N THR A 418 56.00 14.24 6.56
CA THR A 418 56.85 15.42 6.31
C THR A 418 56.44 16.16 5.03
N GLU A 419 56.13 15.43 3.96
CA GLU A 419 55.62 16.00 2.71
C GLU A 419 54.24 16.66 2.89
N LYS A 420 53.36 16.08 3.71
CA LYS A 420 52.04 16.67 4.04
C LYS A 420 52.12 17.86 5.00
N GLN A 421 53.04 17.85 5.97
CA GLN A 421 53.35 19.03 6.81
C GLN A 421 53.85 20.18 5.94
N THR A 422 54.84 19.92 5.08
CA THR A 422 55.36 20.92 4.11
C THR A 422 54.25 21.47 3.21
N TRP A 423 53.34 20.61 2.73
CA TRP A 423 52.18 21.04 1.94
C TRP A 423 51.16 21.85 2.75
N TYR A 424 50.93 21.47 4.01
CA TYR A 424 50.05 22.19 4.94
C TYR A 424 50.55 23.61 5.20
N ASP A 425 51.84 23.77 5.50
CA ASP A 425 52.44 25.08 5.76
C ASP A 425 52.43 25.97 4.50
N GLN A 426 52.74 25.43 3.33
CA GLN A 426 52.58 26.14 2.06
C GLN A 426 51.12 26.57 1.81
N THR A 427 50.16 25.73 2.19
CA THR A 427 48.73 25.99 1.99
C THR A 427 48.19 27.03 2.99
N ALA A 428 48.61 26.96 4.26
CA ALA A 428 48.33 27.98 5.26
C ALA A 428 48.88 29.35 4.85
N ASN A 429 50.14 29.40 4.36
CA ASN A 429 50.74 30.63 3.86
C ASN A 429 50.02 31.19 2.63
N ARG A 430 49.57 30.34 1.70
CA ARG A 430 48.71 30.77 0.56
C ARG A 430 47.38 31.34 1.04
N PHE A 431 46.71 30.71 2.00
CA PHE A 431 45.44 31.22 2.54
C PHE A 431 45.60 32.52 3.34
N ASN A 432 46.73 32.74 4.02
CA ASN A 432 47.05 34.01 4.69
C ASN A 432 47.32 35.15 3.70
N ALA A 433 47.75 34.83 2.46
CA ALA A 433 48.03 35.80 1.40
C ALA A 433 46.84 36.04 0.44
N LEU A 434 45.82 35.16 0.44
CA LEU A 434 44.66 35.23 -0.44
C LEU A 434 43.73 36.38 -0.05
N LYS A 435 43.38 37.26 -1.00
CA LYS A 435 42.38 38.31 -0.73
C LYS A 435 40.98 37.68 -0.66
N LYS A 436 40.10 38.22 0.18
CA LYS A 436 38.76 37.64 0.42
C LYS A 436 37.86 37.60 -0.83
N HIS A 437 38.11 38.49 -1.79
CA HIS A 437 37.39 38.56 -3.06
C HIS A 437 38.06 37.78 -4.21
N GLU A 438 39.15 37.06 -3.94
CA GLU A 438 39.84 36.19 -4.91
C GLU A 438 39.40 34.73 -4.72
N ASP A 439 39.31 33.98 -5.82
CA ASP A 439 38.89 32.59 -5.76
C ASP A 439 39.97 31.70 -5.11
N PRO A 440 39.60 30.82 -4.15
CA PRO A 440 40.57 29.98 -3.46
C PRO A 440 41.18 28.94 -4.38
N THR A 441 42.52 28.96 -4.51
CA THR A 441 43.30 28.02 -5.32
C THR A 441 43.31 26.58 -4.76
N ILE A 442 42.90 26.40 -3.50
CA ILE A 442 42.70 25.11 -2.84
C ILE A 442 41.34 25.14 -2.13
N LEU A 443 40.46 24.20 -2.48
CA LEU A 443 39.09 24.12 -1.96
C LEU A 443 39.00 23.28 -0.67
N CYS A 444 37.96 23.51 0.14
CA CYS A 444 37.66 22.73 1.34
C CYS A 444 37.47 21.23 1.04
N SER A 445 36.90 20.89 -0.12
CA SER A 445 36.81 19.52 -0.64
C SER A 445 38.19 18.87 -0.85
N GLN A 446 39.17 19.64 -1.32
CA GLN A 446 40.55 19.17 -1.51
C GLN A 446 41.29 19.04 -0.18
N LEU A 447 41.09 19.97 0.78
CA LEU A 447 41.62 19.84 2.14
C LEU A 447 41.17 18.51 2.80
N LYS A 448 39.87 18.19 2.69
CA LYS A 448 39.30 16.92 3.14
C LYS A 448 39.95 15.72 2.43
N GLN A 449 40.08 15.76 1.10
CA GLN A 449 40.70 14.67 0.32
C GLN A 449 42.18 14.45 0.68
N GLN A 450 42.94 15.51 0.99
CA GLN A 450 44.33 15.40 1.43
C GLN A 450 44.44 14.78 2.83
N ARG A 451 43.53 15.14 3.77
CA ARG A 451 43.43 14.50 5.10
C ARG A 451 43.16 13.01 4.96
N GLU A 452 42.12 12.63 4.23
CA GLU A 452 41.70 11.23 4.05
C GLU A 452 42.78 10.40 3.33
N THR A 453 43.59 11.04 2.49
CA THR A 453 44.74 10.41 1.81
C THR A 453 45.92 10.18 2.76
N LEU A 454 46.30 11.20 3.54
CA LEU A 454 47.31 11.08 4.60
C LEU A 454 46.93 9.98 5.61
N GLU A 455 45.70 10.00 6.10
CA GLU A 455 45.19 9.03 7.07
C GLU A 455 45.22 7.60 6.50
N ARG A 456 44.72 7.40 5.27
CA ARG A 456 44.74 6.09 4.61
C ARG A 456 46.16 5.53 4.46
N GLU A 457 47.12 6.36 4.05
CA GLU A 457 48.47 5.89 3.72
C GLU A 457 49.34 5.67 4.97
N CYS A 458 49.27 6.55 5.96
CA CYS A 458 50.01 6.38 7.21
C CYS A 458 49.39 5.30 8.13
N TRP A 459 48.06 5.22 8.26
CA TRP A 459 47.43 4.20 9.10
C TRP A 459 47.51 2.79 8.49
N ALA A 460 47.62 2.65 7.17
CA ALA A 460 47.91 1.36 6.54
C ALA A 460 49.29 0.78 6.93
N ILE A 461 50.24 1.63 7.33
CA ILE A 461 51.54 1.23 7.87
C ILE A 461 51.43 1.05 9.39
N LEU A 462 50.97 2.09 10.11
CA LEU A 462 50.97 2.14 11.57
C LEU A 462 50.02 1.11 12.24
N ASN A 463 48.97 0.66 11.54
CA ASN A 463 48.05 -0.36 12.06
C ASN A 463 48.37 -1.78 11.56
N LYS A 464 49.56 -2.05 11.02
CA LYS A 464 49.99 -3.42 10.71
C LYS A 464 49.92 -4.30 11.97
N PRO A 465 49.32 -5.50 11.93
CA PRO A 465 49.22 -6.37 13.09
C PRO A 465 50.59 -6.92 13.50
N LYS A 466 50.77 -7.19 14.80
CA LYS A 466 51.94 -7.93 15.29
C LYS A 466 51.98 -9.34 14.65
N PRO A 467 53.16 -9.85 14.26
CA PRO A 467 53.30 -11.23 13.82
C PRO A 467 52.76 -12.19 14.87
N LYS A 468 51.98 -13.20 14.45
CA LYS A 468 51.58 -14.28 15.36
C LYS A 468 52.81 -15.10 15.73
N VAL A 469 53.19 -15.07 16.99
CA VAL A 469 54.12 -16.04 17.56
C VAL A 469 53.38 -17.37 17.68
N GLU A 470 53.79 -18.39 16.93
CA GLU A 470 53.34 -19.75 17.19
C GLU A 470 53.94 -20.22 18.54
N PRO A 471 53.14 -20.81 19.45
CA PRO A 471 53.68 -21.35 20.68
C PRO A 471 54.65 -22.51 20.36
N PRO A 472 55.75 -22.67 21.12
CA PRO A 472 56.73 -23.72 20.85
C PRO A 472 56.11 -25.12 20.85
N LYS A 473 56.54 -25.97 19.91
CA LYS A 473 56.24 -27.40 19.94
C LYS A 473 57.08 -28.05 21.05
N GLU A 474 56.42 -28.68 22.01
CA GLU A 474 57.08 -29.58 22.96
C GLU A 474 57.28 -30.96 22.32
N ASP A 475 58.47 -31.54 22.49
CA ASP A 475 58.80 -32.93 22.09
C ASP A 475 58.94 -33.82 23.35
N PRO A 476 58.55 -35.12 23.33
CA PRO A 476 58.07 -35.78 24.56
C PRO A 476 59.05 -36.73 25.27
N ALA A 477 59.48 -36.39 26.49
CA ALA A 477 59.95 -37.31 27.56
C ALA A 477 60.25 -36.52 28.86
N LYS A 478 60.01 -37.00 30.10
CA LYS A 478 59.41 -38.26 30.61
C LYS A 478 59.01 -38.08 32.11
N GLN A 479 58.29 -39.07 32.65
CA GLN A 479 57.80 -39.21 34.06
C GLN A 479 56.51 -38.39 34.33
N GLN A 480 55.36 -38.97 34.69
CA GLN A 480 55.01 -39.99 35.71
C GLN A 480 55.12 -39.49 37.16
N ALA A 481 54.14 -39.67 38.04
CA ALA A 481 52.72 -40.04 37.84
C ALA A 481 51.90 -39.80 39.13
N THR A 482 50.64 -39.38 39.03
CA THR A 482 49.58 -39.78 39.99
C THR A 482 48.17 -39.54 39.42
N ASN A 483 47.41 -40.62 39.25
CA ASN A 483 45.93 -40.65 39.09
C ASN A 483 45.30 -40.60 40.49
N GLN A 484 44.01 -40.33 40.79
CA GLN A 484 42.75 -39.97 40.09
C GLN A 484 41.72 -39.64 41.24
N PRO A 485 40.38 -39.47 41.04
CA PRO A 485 39.54 -39.30 39.84
C PRO A 485 38.84 -37.89 39.86
N GLU A 486 37.73 -37.49 39.20
CA GLU A 486 36.54 -38.15 38.61
C GLU A 486 35.96 -37.46 37.36
N GLN A 487 35.27 -38.28 36.54
CA GLN A 487 34.01 -38.05 35.78
C GLN A 487 33.72 -36.63 35.18
N ALA A 488 33.67 -36.42 33.85
CA ALA A 488 32.65 -36.84 32.86
C ALA A 488 31.31 -36.03 32.94
N GLN A 489 30.59 -35.69 31.86
CA GLN A 489 30.84 -35.72 30.40
C GLN A 489 29.87 -34.76 29.66
N ASN A 490 30.23 -34.34 28.44
CA ASN A 490 29.40 -33.86 27.31
C ASN A 490 28.22 -32.85 27.50
N GLN A 491 28.36 -31.76 26.72
CA GLN A 491 27.38 -30.87 26.07
C GLN A 491 25.93 -31.41 25.87
N PRO A 492 24.90 -30.52 25.81
CA PRO A 492 24.50 -29.97 24.48
C PRO A 492 24.23 -28.42 24.50
N PRO A 493 23.24 -27.79 23.82
CA PRO A 493 23.49 -26.56 23.03
C PRO A 493 22.70 -25.30 23.55
N PRO A 494 22.70 -24.13 22.88
CA PRO A 494 22.27 -22.87 23.51
C PRO A 494 20.77 -22.57 23.37
N PRO A 495 20.22 -21.78 24.33
CA PRO A 495 19.08 -20.91 24.06
C PRO A 495 19.25 -19.46 24.58
N THR A 496 18.58 -18.52 23.92
CA THR A 496 18.13 -17.22 24.47
C THR A 496 16.75 -17.42 25.14
N PRO A 497 16.13 -16.48 25.91
CA PRO A 497 16.36 -15.02 25.96
C PRO A 497 16.24 -14.33 27.36
N SER A 498 16.24 -12.98 27.34
CA SER A 498 15.52 -12.05 28.25
C SER A 498 15.86 -11.90 29.75
N GLY A 499 16.02 -10.62 30.19
CA GLY A 499 15.37 -10.14 31.43
C GLY A 499 16.17 -9.25 32.41
N ASN A 500 15.81 -7.96 32.47
CA ASN A 500 15.94 -7.04 33.65
C ASN A 500 17.35 -6.68 34.19
N GLN A 501 17.59 -5.54 34.89
CA GLN A 501 16.72 -4.42 35.29
C GLN A 501 17.51 -3.09 35.50
N GLN A 502 16.80 -1.95 35.41
CA GLN A 502 17.04 -0.64 36.06
C GLN A 502 18.43 0.05 36.04
N SER A 503 18.48 1.26 35.46
CA SER A 503 18.61 2.51 36.26
C SER A 503 18.14 3.75 35.48
N THR A 504 17.90 4.85 36.20
CA THR A 504 17.28 6.12 35.77
C THR A 504 18.22 7.09 35.05
N GLU A 505 17.70 7.90 34.10
CA GLU A 505 17.54 9.37 34.30
C GLU A 505 16.65 10.06 33.24
N GLN A 506 16.54 11.39 33.30
CA GLN A 506 15.37 12.18 32.84
C GLN A 506 15.48 12.77 31.41
N GLN A 507 14.32 13.09 30.82
CA GLN A 507 14.19 14.05 29.71
C GLN A 507 14.19 15.50 30.22
N PRO A 508 14.44 16.46 29.33
CA PRO A 508 13.59 17.66 29.26
C PRO A 508 12.85 17.75 27.91
N SER A 509 11.67 18.38 27.95
CA SER A 509 10.83 18.70 26.79
C SER A 509 11.26 20.00 26.11
N MET A 510 10.94 20.15 24.82
CA MET A 510 10.78 21.44 24.18
C MET A 510 9.29 21.69 23.93
N GLU A 511 8.79 22.78 24.49
CA GLU A 511 7.53 23.41 24.07
C GLU A 511 7.79 24.22 22.78
N VAL A 512 6.70 24.57 22.08
CA VAL A 512 6.73 25.39 20.86
C VAL A 512 5.71 26.50 21.02
N ASP A 513 6.18 27.75 20.96
CA ASP A 513 5.40 28.97 20.70
C ASP A 513 5.50 29.31 19.20
#